data_AF-A0A1R2B213-F1
#
_entry.id   AF-A0A1R2B213-F1
#
_cell.length_a   1.000
_cell.length_b   1.000
_cell.length_c   1.000
_cell.angle_alpha   90.00
_cell.angle_beta   90.00
_cell.angle_gamma   90.00
#
_symmetry.space_group_name_H-M   'P 1'
#
loop_
_entity.id
_entity.type
_entity.pdbx_description
1 polymer ?
#
loop_
_entity_poly.entity_id
_entity_poly.type
_entity_poly.pdbx_seq_one_letter_code
_entity_poly.pdbx_strand_id
1 'polypeptide(L)'
;MSITHCALTGCPLTDAVVCTKTGHVYEKSAIEHHINQTGRCPSTNCDLSLDDLLPLKVCPIAKPRSLTCNTVPGLLQALQDEWNTSVLETHSLKKQNDLLKQELSHALYQYDAACRVIAKLSKEKDQLVDALQKLSE
;
A
#
# COMPACT_ATOMS: atom_id res chain seq x y z
N MET A 1 14.59 -0.72 -7.30
CA MET A 1 13.79 -1.95 -7.27
C MET A 1 14.66 -3.05 -6.69
N SER A 2 14.27 -3.61 -5.54
CA SER A 2 15.05 -4.69 -4.92
C SER A 2 14.75 -6.00 -5.67
N ILE A 3 15.75 -6.60 -6.31
CA ILE A 3 15.60 -7.88 -7.04
C ILE A 3 15.43 -9.07 -6.10
N THR A 4 15.58 -8.86 -4.79
CA THR A 4 15.66 -9.91 -3.77
C THR A 4 14.34 -10.18 -3.06
N HIS A 5 13.31 -9.34 -3.24
CA HIS A 5 12.03 -9.44 -2.57
C HIS A 5 10.87 -9.38 -3.56
N CYS A 6 9.79 -10.11 -3.28
CA CYS A 6 8.57 -10.10 -4.06
C CYS A 6 7.85 -8.76 -3.95
N ALA A 7 7.46 -8.17 -5.08
CA ALA A 7 6.73 -6.90 -5.10
C ALA A 7 5.29 -6.98 -4.54
N LEU A 8 4.73 -8.19 -4.41
CA LEU A 8 3.38 -8.40 -3.87
C LEU A 8 3.41 -8.67 -2.36
N THR A 9 4.23 -9.63 -1.93
CA THR A 9 4.23 -10.13 -0.54
C THR A 9 5.32 -9.51 0.32
N GLY A 10 6.35 -8.90 -0.28
CA GLY A 10 7.54 -8.42 0.43
C GLY A 10 8.43 -9.54 0.97
N CYS A 11 8.10 -10.81 0.71
CA CYS A 11 8.91 -11.96 1.13
C CYS A 11 10.16 -12.13 0.24
N PRO A 12 11.24 -12.75 0.76
CA PRO A 12 12.39 -13.10 -0.06
C PRO A 12 11.98 -14.10 -1.15
N LEU A 13 12.55 -13.93 -2.34
CA LEU A 13 12.21 -14.76 -3.50
C LEU A 13 12.88 -16.13 -3.43
N THR A 14 12.07 -17.19 -3.55
CA THR A 14 12.55 -18.56 -3.78
C THR A 14 12.44 -18.89 -5.27
N ASP A 15 11.20 -18.90 -5.79
CA ASP A 15 10.90 -19.05 -7.21
C ASP A 15 10.49 -17.70 -7.81
N ALA A 16 11.48 -16.96 -8.34
CA ALA A 16 11.25 -15.64 -8.91
C ALA A 16 10.71 -15.71 -10.33
N VAL A 17 9.70 -14.89 -10.62
CA VAL A 17 9.19 -14.63 -11.97
C VAL A 17 9.12 -13.14 -12.22
N VAL A 18 9.49 -12.70 -13.42
CA VAL A 18 9.38 -11.30 -13.85
C VAL A 18 8.23 -11.13 -14.82
N CYS A 19 7.45 -10.08 -14.62
CA CYS A 19 6.46 -9.65 -15.60
C CYS A 19 7.15 -8.88 -16.73
N THR A 20 7.01 -9.35 -17.97
CA THR A 20 7.61 -8.72 -19.16
C THR A 20 7.12 -7.29 -19.41
N LYS A 21 5.86 -7.00 -19.06
CA LYS A 21 5.21 -5.70 -19.29
C LYS A 21 5.62 -4.63 -18.28
N THR A 22 5.77 -5.01 -17.01
CA THR A 22 5.97 -4.06 -15.89
C THR A 22 7.39 -4.08 -15.32
N GLY A 23 8.16 -5.13 -15.62
CA GLY A 23 9.51 -5.34 -15.10
C GLY A 23 9.56 -5.62 -13.60
N HIS A 24 8.42 -5.94 -12.96
CA HIS A 24 8.37 -6.28 -11.55
C HIS A 24 8.63 -7.77 -11.32
N VAL A 25 9.29 -8.07 -10.21
CA VAL A 25 9.62 -9.43 -9.80
C VAL A 25 8.63 -9.90 -8.72
N TYR A 26 8.04 -11.05 -8.96
CA TYR A 26 7.08 -11.69 -8.09
C TYR A 26 7.54 -13.11 -7.73
N GLU A 27 6.98 -13.63 -6.66
CA GLU A 27 7.02 -15.06 -6.36
C GLU A 27 6.00 -15.78 -7.24
N LYS A 28 6.41 -16.89 -7.87
CA LYS A 28 5.60 -17.66 -8.82
C LYS A 28 4.20 -18.00 -8.28
N SER A 29 4.13 -18.65 -7.11
CA SER A 29 2.87 -19.08 -6.50
C SER A 29 1.92 -17.90 -6.22
N ALA A 30 2.48 -16.77 -5.80
CA ALA A 30 1.70 -15.60 -5.41
C ALA A 30 1.10 -14.89 -6.64
N ILE A 31 1.88 -14.73 -7.71
CA ILE A 31 1.38 -14.06 -8.93
C ILE A 31 0.43 -14.94 -9.73
N GLU A 32 0.67 -16.26 -9.81
CA GLU A 32 -0.25 -17.20 -10.49
C GLU A 32 -1.63 -17.20 -9.82
N HIS A 33 -1.65 -17.23 -8.48
CA HIS A 33 -2.90 -17.13 -7.72
C HIS A 33 -3.61 -15.79 -7.98
N HIS A 34 -2.88 -14.67 -8.01
CA HIS A 34 -3.46 -13.36 -8.28
C HIS A 34 -4.00 -13.22 -9.72
N ILE A 35 -3.28 -13.75 -10.72
CA ILE A 35 -3.73 -13.74 -12.12
C ILE A 35 -5.01 -14.57 -12.27
N ASN A 36 -5.11 -15.72 -11.60
CA ASN A 36 -6.30 -16.57 -11.64
C ASN A 36 -7.53 -15.90 -11.01
N GLN A 37 -7.34 -15.01 -10.04
CA GLN A 37 -8.45 -14.30 -9.39
C GLN A 37 -8.86 -13.02 -10.12
N THR A 38 -7.89 -12.22 -10.55
CA THR A 38 -8.12 -10.84 -10.99
C THR A 38 -7.81 -10.62 -12.47
N GLY A 39 -6.98 -11.48 -13.09
CA GLY A 39 -6.53 -11.34 -14.48
C GLY A 39 -5.64 -10.12 -14.76
N ARG A 40 -5.19 -9.42 -13.72
CA ARG A 40 -4.47 -8.13 -13.82
C ARG A 40 -3.21 -8.09 -12.96
N CYS A 41 -2.29 -7.21 -13.33
CA CYS A 41 -1.07 -6.91 -12.56
C CYS A 41 -1.43 -6.24 -11.22
N PRO A 42 -0.86 -6.67 -10.08
CA PRO A 42 -1.20 -6.13 -8.77
C PRO A 42 -0.71 -4.70 -8.52
N SER A 43 0.32 -4.22 -9.23
CA SER A 43 0.86 -2.86 -9.03
C SER A 43 0.35 -1.84 -10.05
N THR A 44 0.24 -2.23 -11.32
CA THR A 44 -0.09 -1.33 -12.44
C THR A 44 -1.48 -1.54 -13.01
N ASN A 45 -2.23 -2.56 -12.55
CA ASN A 45 -3.56 -2.92 -13.06
C ASN A 45 -3.63 -3.25 -14.56
N CYS A 46 -2.49 -3.52 -15.23
CA CYS A 46 -2.46 -3.95 -16.62
C CYS A 46 -2.90 -5.42 -16.78
N ASP A 47 -3.52 -5.76 -17.90
CA ASP A 47 -3.91 -7.14 -18.20
C ASP A 47 -2.67 -8.04 -18.35
N LEU A 48 -2.65 -9.13 -17.60
CA LEU A 48 -1.50 -10.03 -17.47
C LEU A 48 -1.96 -11.48 -17.61
N SER A 49 -1.38 -12.19 -18.59
CA SER A 49 -1.56 -13.63 -18.75
C SER A 49 -0.38 -14.41 -18.16
N LEU A 50 -0.58 -15.70 -17.90
CA LEU A 50 0.47 -16.58 -17.37
C LEU A 50 1.69 -16.66 -18.30
N ASP A 51 1.48 -16.54 -19.61
CA ASP A 51 2.55 -16.58 -20.62
C ASP A 51 3.50 -15.36 -20.58
N ASP A 52 3.06 -14.27 -19.96
CA ASP A 52 3.86 -13.05 -19.81
C ASP A 52 4.86 -13.14 -18.65
N LEU A 53 4.83 -14.24 -17.88
CA LEU A 53 5.72 -14.49 -16.75
C LEU A 53 6.98 -15.23 -17.20
N LEU A 54 8.13 -14.60 -17.01
CA LEU A 54 9.43 -15.21 -17.28
C LEU A 54 10.10 -15.67 -15.97
N PRO A 55 10.49 -16.95 -15.84
CA PRO A 55 11.21 -17.42 -14.66
C PRO A 55 12.61 -16.81 -14.59
N LEU A 56 12.98 -16.32 -13.42
CA LEU A 56 14.32 -15.82 -13.10
C LEU A 56 15.01 -16.77 -12.13
N LYS A 57 16.25 -17.17 -12.46
CA LYS A 57 17.10 -17.88 -11.51
C LYS A 57 17.69 -16.88 -10.52
N VAL A 58 17.19 -16.93 -9.29
CA VAL A 58 17.72 -16.14 -8.17
C VAL A 58 18.39 -17.06 -7.15
N CYS A 59 19.37 -16.55 -6.42
CA CYS A 59 19.91 -17.26 -5.26
C CYS A 59 18.86 -17.20 -4.14
N PRO A 60 18.35 -18.34 -3.65
CA PRO A 60 17.32 -18.34 -2.62
C PRO A 60 17.92 -17.80 -1.31
N ILE A 61 17.47 -16.61 -0.91
CA ILE A 61 17.75 -16.04 0.41
C ILE A 61 16.73 -16.65 1.37
N ALA A 62 17.05 -17.83 1.90
CA ALA A 62 16.24 -18.46 2.93
C ALA A 62 16.57 -17.84 4.29
N LYS A 63 15.55 -17.44 5.05
CA LYS A 63 15.73 -17.15 6.48
C LYS A 63 16.16 -18.45 7.17
N PRO A 64 17.24 -18.46 7.97
CA PRO A 64 17.67 -19.66 8.66
C PRO A 64 16.56 -20.16 9.60
N ARG A 65 16.28 -21.47 9.56
CA ARG A 65 15.27 -22.09 10.43
C ARG A 65 15.74 -22.00 11.88
N SER A 66 14.90 -21.45 12.76
CA SER A 66 15.19 -21.40 14.20
C SER A 66 15.34 -22.82 14.77
N LEU A 67 16.33 -23.01 15.65
CA LEU A 67 16.61 -24.28 16.33
C LEU A 67 15.42 -24.79 17.18
N THR A 68 14.51 -23.89 17.58
CA THR A 68 13.28 -24.22 18.31
C THR A 68 12.26 -24.98 17.46
N CYS A 69 12.40 -25.00 16.13
CA CYS A 69 11.47 -25.64 15.21
C CYS A 69 11.80 -27.13 14.94
N ASN A 70 12.74 -27.72 15.70
CA ASN A 70 13.18 -29.10 15.50
C ASN A 70 12.33 -30.15 16.23
N THR A 71 11.42 -29.73 17.12
CA THR A 71 10.49 -30.62 17.84
C THR A 71 9.04 -30.28 17.50
N VAL A 72 8.13 -31.26 17.55
CA VAL A 72 6.70 -31.03 17.29
C VAL A 72 6.12 -29.93 18.19
N PRO A 73 6.39 -29.89 19.52
CA PRO A 73 5.89 -28.80 20.36
C PRO A 73 6.46 -27.43 19.98
N GLY A 74 7.74 -27.35 19.62
CA GLY A 74 8.37 -26.10 19.23
C GLY A 74 7.89 -25.55 17.89
N LEU A 75 7.56 -26.42 16.93
CA LEU A 75 6.90 -26.02 15.68
C LEU A 75 5.49 -25.46 15.94
N LEU A 76 4.69 -26.11 16.78
CA LEU A 76 3.35 -25.63 17.12
C LEU A 76 3.38 -24.26 17.81
N GLN A 77 4.34 -24.05 18.72
CA GLN A 77 4.54 -22.75 19.36
C GLN A 77 4.90 -21.67 18.33
N ALA A 78 5.84 -21.95 17.43
CA ALA A 78 6.23 -20.99 16.39
C ALA A 78 5.04 -20.63 15.47
N LEU A 79 4.22 -21.61 15.07
CA LEU A 79 3.03 -21.36 14.27
C LEU A 79 1.99 -20.51 15.03
N GLN A 80 1.82 -20.76 16.32
CA GLN A 80 0.93 -19.96 17.17
C GLN A 80 1.43 -18.51 17.28
N ASP A 81 2.73 -18.31 17.45
CA ASP A 81 3.35 -16.98 17.58
C ASP A 81 3.23 -16.17 16.27
N GLU A 82 3.50 -16.81 15.12
CA GLU A 82 3.34 -16.18 13.80
C GLU A 82 1.87 -15.82 13.53
N TRP A 83 0.94 -16.71 13.89
CA TRP A 83 -0.49 -16.44 13.78
C TRP A 83 -0.92 -15.27 14.66
N ASN A 84 -0.51 -15.26 15.93
CA ASN A 84 -0.81 -14.17 16.85
C ASN A 84 -0.27 -12.83 16.34
N THR A 85 0.94 -12.84 15.78
CA THR A 85 1.57 -11.66 15.17
C THR A 85 0.74 -11.15 14.00
N SER A 86 0.38 -12.02 13.05
CA SER A 86 -0.46 -11.66 11.89
C SER A 86 -1.83 -11.10 12.28
N VAL A 87 -2.48 -11.67 13.30
CA VAL A 87 -3.77 -11.18 13.79
C VAL A 87 -3.63 -9.80 14.44
N LEU A 88 -2.61 -9.59 15.28
CA LEU A 88 -2.35 -8.30 15.92
C LEU A 88 -2.00 -7.21 14.90
N GLU A 89 -1.19 -7.53 13.89
CA GLU A 89 -0.87 -6.63 12.78
C GLU A 89 -2.13 -6.26 12.00
N THR A 90 -2.95 -7.25 11.63
CA THR A 90 -4.22 -7.01 10.92
C THR A 90 -5.15 -6.10 11.73
N HIS A 91 -5.26 -6.31 13.04
CA HIS A 91 -6.06 -5.46 13.91
C HIS A 91 -5.50 -4.03 14.00
N SER A 92 -4.19 -3.89 14.16
CA SER A 92 -3.51 -2.59 14.19
C SER A 92 -3.69 -1.81 12.89
N LEU A 93 -3.50 -2.46 11.74
CA LEU A 93 -3.69 -1.87 10.42
C LEU A 93 -5.13 -1.40 10.20
N LYS A 94 -6.13 -2.20 10.61
CA LYS A 94 -7.54 -1.80 10.55
C LYS A 94 -7.81 -0.57 11.42
N LYS A 95 -7.32 -0.55 12.66
CA LYS A 95 -7.44 0.60 13.56
C LYS A 95 -6.81 1.85 12.98
N GLN A 96 -5.60 1.75 12.42
CA GLN A 96 -4.93 2.86 11.75
C GLN A 96 -5.72 3.35 10.52
N ASN A 97 -6.28 2.44 9.73
CA ASN A 97 -7.11 2.80 8.58
C ASN A 97 -8.35 3.60 8.98
N ASP A 98 -9.03 3.19 10.05
CA ASP A 98 -10.21 3.89 10.55
C ASP A 98 -9.87 5.26 11.14
N LEU A 99 -8.76 5.38 11.86
CA LEU A 99 -8.26 6.68 12.34
C LEU A 99 -7.92 7.61 11.18
N LEU A 100 -7.19 7.14 10.16
CA LEU A 100 -6.85 7.94 8.98
C LEU A 100 -8.09 8.42 8.22
N LYS A 101 -9.15 7.61 8.13
CA LYS A 101 -10.43 8.05 7.54
C LYS A 101 -11.08 9.18 8.34
N GLN A 102 -11.04 9.10 9.67
CA GLN A 102 -11.57 10.16 10.54
C GLN A 102 -10.75 11.45 10.40
N GLU A 103 -9.43 11.35 10.43
CA GLU A 103 -8.50 12.48 10.24
C GLU A 103 -8.68 13.13 8.87
N LEU A 104 -8.79 12.33 7.80
CA LEU A 104 -9.06 12.83 6.45
C LEU A 104 -10.40 13.56 6.38
N SER A 105 -11.45 12.98 6.97
CA SER A 105 -12.79 13.61 6.99
C SER A 105 -12.74 14.96 7.70
N HIS A 106 -12.07 15.02 8.86
CA HIS A 106 -11.88 16.26 9.60
C HIS A 106 -11.09 17.31 8.80
N ALA A 107 -10.00 16.92 8.13
CA ALA A 107 -9.22 17.80 7.27
C ALA A 107 -10.05 18.37 6.11
N LEU A 108 -10.90 17.56 5.47
CA LEU A 108 -11.81 18.02 4.42
C LEU A 108 -12.87 19.01 4.92
N TYR A 109 -13.43 18.80 6.11
CA TYR A 109 -14.34 19.76 6.73
C TYR A 109 -13.65 21.09 7.05
N GLN A 110 -12.43 21.04 7.57
CA GLN A 110 -11.63 22.26 7.81
C GLN A 110 -11.29 22.98 6.50
N TYR A 111 -10.99 22.25 5.43
CA TYR A 111 -10.75 22.81 4.11
C TYR A 111 -11.97 23.55 3.56
N ASP A 112 -13.18 22.96 3.60
CA ASP A 112 -14.42 23.64 3.17
C ASP A 112 -14.69 24.91 4.00
N ALA A 113 -14.51 24.83 5.33
CA ALA A 113 -14.66 25.98 6.20
C ALA A 113 -13.67 27.11 5.85
N ALA A 114 -12.40 26.78 5.59
CA ALA A 114 -11.40 27.72 5.15
C ALA A 114 -11.74 28.36 3.80
N CYS A 115 -12.22 27.58 2.82
CA CYS A 115 -12.69 28.09 1.53
C CYS A 115 -13.82 29.10 1.68
N ARG A 116 -14.78 28.87 2.58
CA ARG A 116 -15.86 29.84 2.87
C ARG A 116 -15.34 31.15 3.46
N VAL A 117 -14.38 31.06 4.38
CA VAL A 117 -13.73 32.25 4.96
C VAL A 117 -12.97 33.03 3.90
N ILE A 118 -12.21 32.35 3.04
CA ILE A 118 -11.48 32.98 1.93
C ILE A 118 -12.46 33.68 0.97
N ALA A 119 -13.56 33.04 0.60
CA ALA A 119 -14.57 33.65 -0.28
C ALA A 119 -15.19 34.90 0.35
N LYS A 120 -15.49 34.86 1.66
CA LYS A 120 -16.01 36.02 2.40
C LYS A 120 -14.98 37.16 2.43
N LEU A 121 -13.74 36.87 2.79
CA LEU A 121 -12.65 37.85 2.84
C LEU A 121 -12.34 38.43 1.45
N SER A 122 -12.42 37.63 0.38
CA SER A 122 -12.26 38.12 -0.99
C SER A 122 -13.32 39.16 -1.32
N LYS A 123 -14.60 38.87 -0.98
CA LYS A 123 -15.71 39.80 -1.20
C LYS A 123 -15.54 41.10 -0.39
N GLU A 124 -15.14 41.01 0.88
CA GLU A 124 -14.86 42.18 1.72
C GLU A 124 -13.68 43.00 1.17
N LYS A 125 -12.61 42.34 0.70
CA LYS A 125 -11.48 42.99 0.04
C LYS A 125 -11.93 43.76 -1.20
N ASP A 126 -12.72 43.14 -2.07
CA ASP A 126 -13.20 43.77 -3.30
C ASP A 126 -14.08 44.99 -2.99
N GLN A 127 -14.97 44.90 -2.00
CA GLN A 127 -15.78 46.03 -1.54
C GLN A 127 -14.95 47.20 -1.01
N LEU A 128 -13.88 46.92 -0.25
CA LEU A 128 -12.98 47.95 0.28
C LEU A 128 -12.16 48.61 -0.84
N VAL A 129 -11.70 47.84 -1.82
CA VAL A 129 -10.99 48.37 -3.00
C VAL A 129 -11.90 49.30 -3.80
N ASP A 130 -13.14 48.89 -4.06
CA ASP A 130 -14.13 49.73 -4.77
C ASP A 130 -14.44 51.02 -3.99
N ALA A 131 -14.54 50.95 -2.66
CA ALA A 131 -14.76 52.12 -1.81
C ALA A 131 -13.57 53.09 -1.84
N LEU A 132 -12.33 52.58 -1.84
CA LEU A 132 -11.13 53.41 -1.96
C LEU A 132 -11.04 54.10 -3.32
N GLN A 133 -11.37 53.41 -4.41
CA GLN A 133 -11.40 54.01 -5.75
C GLN A 133 -12.37 55.20 -5.81
N LYS A 134 -13.58 55.03 -5.25
CA LYS A 134 -14.59 56.10 -5.18
C LYS A 134 -14.18 57.30 -4.33
N LEU A 135 -13.28 57.13 -3.36
CA LEU A 135 -12.76 58.22 -2.53
C LEU A 135 -11.55 58.93 -3.17
N SER A 136 -10.89 58.27 -4.13
CA SER A 136 -9.74 58.83 -4.86
C SER A 136 -10.12 59.55 -6.16
N GLU A 137 -11.35 59.37 -6.65
CA GLU A 137 -11.97 60.18 -7.71
C GLU A 137 -12.63 61.44 -7.13
#